data_AF-A0A951N260-F1
#
_entry.id   AF-A0A951N260-F1
#
_cell.length_a   1.000
_cell.length_b   1.000
_cell.length_c   1.000
_cell.angle_alpha   90.00
_cell.angle_beta   90.00
_cell.angle_gamma   90.00
#
_symmetry.space_group_name_H-M   'P 1'
#
loop_
_entity.id
_entity.type
_entity.pdbx_description
1 polymer ?
#
loop_
_entity_poly.entity_id
_entity_poly.type
_entity_poly.pdbx_seq_one_letter_code
_entity_poly.pdbx_strand_id
1 'polypeptide(L)' 'MEPGPARSDLLRWSEALAAIARTGLGFSDNLYERERFEEVLKVAAEMRAAIDGERPP' A
#
# COMPACT_ATOMS: atom_id res chain seq x y z
N MET A 1 23.64 -12.71 6.12
CA MET A 1 22.34 -12.00 6.06
C MET A 1 22.55 -10.85 5.10
N GLU A 2 21.92 -10.86 3.94
CA GLU A 2 21.94 -9.67 3.08
C GLU A 2 21.29 -8.50 3.83
N PRO A 3 21.74 -7.26 3.62
CA PRO A 3 21.07 -6.10 4.19
C PRO A 3 19.62 -6.09 3.71
N GLY A 4 18.69 -5.90 4.65
CA GLY A 4 17.29 -5.72 4.31
C GLY A 4 17.07 -4.47 3.44
N PRO A 5 15.88 -4.33 2.83
CA PRO A 5 15.56 -3.18 2.00
C PRO A 5 15.74 -1.86 2.76
N ALA A 6 16.18 -0.82 2.06
CA ALA A 6 16.31 0.51 2.65
C ALA A 6 14.92 1.11 2.95
N ARG A 7 14.86 2.08 3.87
CA ARG A 7 13.62 2.82 4.16
C ARG A 7 12.98 3.42 2.89
N SER A 8 13.82 3.90 1.97
CA SER A 8 13.38 4.45 0.68
C SER A 8 12.72 3.41 -0.22
N ASP A 9 13.16 2.14 -0.18
CA ASP A 9 12.52 1.07 -0.93
C ASP A 9 11.14 0.76 -0.38
N LEU A 10 11.02 0.65 0.95
CA LEU A 10 9.74 0.41 1.62
C LEU A 10 8.73 1.53 1.32
N LEU A 11 9.20 2.78 1.32
CA LEU A 11 8.38 3.95 0.98
C LEU A 11 7.87 3.89 -0.46
N ARG A 12 8.79 3.65 -1.40
CA ARG A 12 8.46 3.52 -2.82
C ARG A 12 7.48 2.37 -3.08
N TRP A 13 7.62 1.25 -2.38
CA TRP A 13 6.70 0.12 -2.52
C TRP A 13 5.31 0.42 -1.98
N SER A 14 5.20 1.06 -0.81
CA SER A 14 3.92 1.53 -0.26
C SER A 14 3.20 2.46 -1.26
N GLU A 15 3.93 3.42 -1.83
CA GLU A 15 3.37 4.35 -2.82
C GLU A 15 2.94 3.65 -4.12
N ALA A 16 3.74 2.69 -4.61
CA ALA A 16 3.42 1.90 -5.78
C ALA A 16 2.16 1.04 -5.58
N LEU A 17 2.04 0.36 -4.44
CA LEU A 17 0.84 -0.43 -4.09
C LEU A 17 -0.40 0.45 -4.06
N ALA A 18 -0.31 1.63 -3.43
CA ALA A 18 -1.41 2.55 -3.36
C ALA A 18 -1.82 3.09 -4.76
N ALA A 19 -0.85 3.35 -5.64
CA ALA A 19 -1.12 3.78 -7.02
C ALA A 19 -1.80 2.68 -7.86
N ILE A 20 -1.36 1.43 -7.71
CA ILE A 20 -1.97 0.27 -8.38
C ILE A 20 -3.42 0.10 -7.92
N ALA A 21 -3.66 0.13 -6.60
CA ALA A 21 -5.01 -0.04 -6.06
C ALA A 21 -5.96 1.09 -6.46
N ARG A 22 -5.51 2.35 -6.46
CA ARG A 22 -6.30 3.48 -6.97
C ARG A 22 -6.66 3.33 -8.44
N THR A 23 -5.72 2.85 -9.26
CA THR A 23 -5.98 2.53 -10.66
C THR A 23 -7.04 1.43 -10.77
N GLY A 24 -6.88 0.33 -10.03
CA GLY A 24 -7.86 -0.76 -9.98
C GLY A 24 -9.28 -0.30 -9.62
N LEU A 25 -9.43 0.55 -8.61
CA LEU A 25 -10.73 1.12 -8.22
C LEU A 25 -11.37 2.03 -9.27
N GLY A 26 -10.55 2.68 -10.10
CA GLY A 26 -11.01 3.54 -11.20
C GLY A 26 -11.47 2.77 -12.43
N PHE A 27 -11.05 1.51 -12.60
CA PHE A 27 -11.35 0.70 -13.79
C PHE A 27 -12.23 -0.53 -13.53
N SER A 28 -12.32 -1.03 -12.29
CA SER A 28 -13.10 -2.23 -11.99
C SER A 28 -14.51 -1.92 -11.46
N ASP A 29 -15.50 -2.51 -12.13
CA ASP A 29 -16.90 -2.58 -11.70
C ASP A 29 -17.20 -3.83 -10.85
N ASN A 30 -16.25 -4.76 -10.70
CA ASN A 30 -16.45 -5.98 -9.93
C ASN A 30 -16.30 -5.70 -8.43
N LEU A 31 -17.38 -5.87 -7.66
CA LEU A 31 -17.39 -5.62 -6.22
C LEU A 31 -16.26 -6.31 -5.46
N TYR A 32 -15.96 -7.57 -5.78
CA TYR A 32 -14.91 -8.33 -5.12
C TYR A 32 -13.49 -7.83 -5.47
N GLU A 33 -13.27 -7.32 -6.68
CA GLU A 33 -12.01 -6.63 -7.01
C GLU A 33 -11.87 -5.31 -6.25
N ARG A 34 -12.96 -4.54 -6.15
CA ARG A 34 -12.97 -3.26 -5.44
C ARG A 34 -12.64 -3.44 -3.96
N GLU A 35 -13.27 -4.38 -3.28
CA GLU A 35 -12.96 -4.72 -1.87
C GLU A 35 -11.48 -5.08 -1.68
N ARG A 36 -10.89 -5.83 -2.61
CA ARG A 36 -9.46 -6.17 -2.55
C ARG A 36 -8.56 -4.96 -2.76
N PHE A 37 -8.91 -4.06 -3.69
CA PHE A 37 -8.13 -2.83 -3.87
C PHE A 37 -8.24 -1.91 -2.65
N GLU A 38 -9.40 -1.82 -2.01
CA GLU A 38 -9.56 -1.11 -0.75
C GLU A 38 -8.68 -1.70 0.36
N GLU A 39 -8.57 -3.02 0.45
CA GLU A 39 -7.69 -3.67 1.40
C GLU A 39 -6.20 -3.40 1.11
N VAL A 40 -5.79 -3.41 -0.17
CA VAL A 40 -4.43 -3.02 -0.56
C VAL A 40 -4.14 -1.57 -0.17
N LEU A 41 -5.11 -0.66 -0.27
CA LEU A 41 -4.92 0.72 0.18
C LEU A 41 -4.70 0.83 1.70
N LYS A 42 -5.43 0.05 2.50
CA LYS A 42 -5.24 0.02 3.95
C LYS A 42 -3.83 -0.47 4.30
N VAL A 43 -3.41 -1.59 3.74
CA VAL A 43 -2.06 -2.15 3.99
C VAL A 43 -0.98 -1.16 3.54
N ALA A 44 -1.13 -0.52 2.39
CA ALA A 44 -0.18 0.49 1.92
C ALA A 44 -0.09 1.70 2.87
N ALA A 45 -1.22 2.13 3.44
CA ALA A 45 -1.27 3.20 4.43
C ALA A 45 -0.63 2.79 5.78
N GLU A 46 -0.88 1.59 6.26
CA GLU A 46 -0.24 1.04 7.46
C GLU A 46 1.28 0.92 7.29
N MET A 47 1.74 0.45 6.14
CA MET A 47 3.17 0.43 5.81
C MET A 47 3.76 1.84 5.87
N ARG A 48 3.07 2.84 5.31
CA ARG A 48 3.51 4.23 5.34
C ARG A 48 3.60 4.78 6.76
N ALA A 49 2.57 4.56 7.57
CA ALA A 49 2.55 4.98 8.97
C ALA A 49 3.72 4.35 9.76
N ALA A 50 3.95 3.04 9.59
CA ALA A 50 5.06 2.33 10.23
C ALA A 50 6.44 2.86 9.78
N ILE A 51 6.59 3.24 8.51
CA ILE A 51 7.81 3.87 7.98
C ILE A 51 8.04 5.25 8.60
N ASP A 52 6.98 6.03 8.78
CA ASP A 52 7.01 7.38 9.35
C ASP A 52 7.07 7.40 10.89
N GLY A 53 6.97 6.22 11.53
CA GLY A 53 7.02 6.07 12.99
C GLY A 53 5.71 6.44 13.68
N GLU A 54 4.64 6.63 12.90
CA GLU A 54 3.29 6.83 13.40
C GLU A 54 2.63 5.46 13.61
N ARG A 55 2.19 5.18 14.84
CA ARG A 55 1.36 4.01 15.09
C ARG A 55 -0.07 4.36 14.67
N PRO A 56 -0.70 3.62 13.75
CA PRO A 56 -2.12 3.82 13.48
C PRO A 56 -2.94 3.57 14.76
N PRO A 57 -4.07 4.28 14.96
CA PRO A 57 -4.91 4.14 16.15
C PRO A 57 -5.45 2.71 16.33
#